data_AF-A0A2R7NZ06-F1
#
_entry.id   AF-A0A2R7NZ06-F1
#
_cell.length_a   1.000
_cell.length_b   1.000
_cell.length_c   1.000
_cell.angle_alpha   90.00
_cell.angle_beta   90.00
_cell.angle_gamma   90.00
#
_symmetry.space_group_name_H-M   'P 1'
#
loop_
_entity.id
_entity.type
_entity.pdbx_description
1 polymer ?
#
loop_
_entity_poly.entity_id
_entity_poly.type
_entity_poly.pdbx_seq_one_letter_code
_entity_poly.pdbx_strand_id
1 'polypeptide(L)' 'MSDQLNHLSLKKAKQAVNRRWPGAVLNRLRLYGQVREVFRIRLKNGVSFDGRTPSEALCAANTYVEGVKNLTGEYP' A
#
# COMPACT_ATOMS: atom_id res chain seq x y z
N MET A 1 8.23 -9.96 12.81
CA MET A 1 6.86 -10.07 12.28
C MET A 1 6.84 -9.85 10.76
N SER A 2 7.71 -10.53 9.99
CA SER A 2 8.02 -10.10 8.61
C SER A 2 7.70 -11.13 7.52
N ASP A 3 7.41 -12.38 7.88
CA ASP A 3 7.19 -13.45 6.88
C ASP A 3 5.75 -13.58 6.37
N GLN A 4 4.75 -13.14 7.16
CA GLN A 4 3.34 -13.28 6.76
C GLN A 4 2.93 -12.37 5.59
N LEU A 5 3.60 -11.22 5.40
CA LEU A 5 3.30 -10.31 4.30
C LEU A 5 3.89 -10.77 2.96
N ASN A 6 4.96 -11.58 2.97
CA ASN A 6 5.64 -12.06 1.76
C ASN A 6 4.90 -13.18 1.01
N HIS A 7 3.85 -13.78 1.61
CA HIS A 7 3.04 -14.84 1.00
C HIS A 7 1.56 -14.49 0.81
N LEU A 8 1.18 -13.22 0.93
CA LEU A 8 -0.18 -12.81 0.56
C LEU A 8 -0.31 -12.75 -0.95
N SER A 9 -1.23 -13.56 -1.50
CA SER A 9 -1.65 -13.40 -2.88
C SER A 9 -2.16 -11.97 -3.11
N LEU A 10 -1.96 -11.44 -4.33
CA LEU A 10 -2.35 -10.06 -4.67
C LEU A 10 -3.81 -9.74 -4.32
N LYS A 11 -4.70 -10.74 -4.43
CA LYS A 11 -6.11 -10.62 -4.03
C LYS A 11 -6.27 -10.37 -2.53
N LYS A 12 -5.56 -11.12 -1.67
CA LYS A 12 -5.59 -10.93 -0.22
C LYS A 12 -4.94 -9.61 0.19
N ALA A 13 -3.85 -9.22 -0.47
CA ALA A 13 -3.21 -7.92 -0.23
C ALA A 13 -4.16 -6.75 -0.55
N LYS A 14 -4.88 -6.81 -1.68
CA LYS A 14 -5.91 -5.82 -2.04
C LYS A 14 -7.03 -5.75 -0.99
N GLN A 15 -7.53 -6.89 -0.52
CA GLN A 15 -8.57 -6.95 0.52
C GLN A 15 -8.08 -6.37 1.85
N ALA A 16 -6.85 -6.68 2.26
CA ALA A 16 -6.26 -6.15 3.49
C ALA A 16 -6.12 -4.62 3.43
N VAL A 17 -5.66 -4.09 2.29
CA VAL A 17 -5.56 -2.64 2.04
C VAL A 17 -6.93 -1.98 2.15
N ASN A 18 -7.94 -2.50 1.46
CA ASN A 18 -9.28 -1.90 1.48
C ASN A 18 -9.97 -2.02 2.85
N ARG A 19 -9.77 -3.14 3.57
CA ARG A 19 -10.31 -3.31 4.92
C ARG A 19 -9.68 -2.34 5.93
N ARG A 20 -8.37 -2.08 5.79
CA ARG A 20 -7.63 -1.18 6.68
C ARG A 20 -7.90 0.30 6.34
N TRP A 21 -7.98 0.62 5.05
CA TRP A 21 -8.24 1.97 4.54
C TRP A 21 -9.35 1.89 3.48
N PRO A 22 -10.62 2.07 3.88
CA PRO A 22 -11.76 1.99 2.97
C PRO A 22 -11.62 2.94 1.78
N GLY A 23 -11.68 2.39 0.57
CA GLY A 23 -11.48 3.13 -0.68
C GLY A 23 -10.02 3.20 -1.15
N ALA A 24 -9.06 2.70 -0.38
CA ALA A 24 -7.70 2.52 -0.88
C ALA A 24 -7.61 1.35 -1.87
N VAL A 25 -6.70 1.47 -2.82
CA VAL A 25 -6.47 0.48 -3.88
C VAL A 25 -4.99 0.12 -3.99
N LEU A 26 -4.69 -1.16 -4.17
CA LEU A 26 -3.34 -1.66 -4.47
C LEU A 26 -3.26 -2.11 -5.93
N ASN A 27 -2.35 -1.52 -6.70
CA ASN A 27 -2.12 -1.83 -8.10
C ASN A 27 -0.70 -2.39 -8.31
N ARG A 28 -0.58 -3.42 -9.14
CA ARG A 28 0.72 -3.88 -9.68
C ARG A 28 0.90 -3.22 -11.04
N LEU A 29 1.89 -2.34 -11.13
CA LEU A 29 2.23 -1.57 -12.31
C LEU A 29 3.48 -2.16 -12.95
N ARG A 30 3.48 -2.28 -14.28
CA ARG A 30 4.66 -2.62 -15.05
C ARG A 30 5.15 -1.34 -15.72
N LEU A 31 6.37 -0.91 -15.43
CA LEU A 31 6.93 0.28 -16.06
C LEU A 31 7.37 -0.08 -17.48
N TYR A 32 6.75 0.54 -18.49
CA TYR A 32 7.16 0.32 -19.88
C TYR A 32 8.64 0.68 -20.07
N GLY A 33 9.41 -0.23 -20.68
CA GLY A 33 10.85 -0.05 -20.91
C GLY A 33 11.76 -0.55 -19.78
N GLN A 34 11.22 -0.89 -18.61
CA GLN A 34 11.98 -1.55 -17.55
C GLN A 34 11.28 -2.86 -17.17
N VAL A 35 12.01 -3.98 -17.09
CA VAL A 35 11.48 -5.26 -16.57
C VAL A 35 11.30 -5.18 -15.04
N ARG A 36 10.76 -4.06 -14.55
CA ARG A 36 10.58 -3.75 -13.13
C ARG A 36 9.09 -3.61 -12.85
N GLU A 37 8.67 -4.34 -11.83
CA GLU A 37 7.33 -4.25 -11.29
C GLU A 37 7.34 -3.28 -10.12
N VAL A 38 6.30 -2.45 -10.05
CA VAL A 38 6.07 -1.53 -8.96
C VAL A 38 4.70 -1.80 -8.39
N PHE A 39 4.59 -1.82 -7.08
CA PHE A 39 3.33 -1.94 -6.36
C PHE A 39 2.95 -0.57 -5.83
N ARG A 40 1.79 -0.08 -6.22
CA ARG A 40 1.28 1.24 -5.84
C ARG A 40 0.05 1.10 -4.97
N ILE A 41 0.08 1.65 -3.76
CA ILE A 41 -1.12 1.87 -2.94
C ILE A 41 -1.57 3.31 -3.15
N ARG A 42 -2.84 3.50 -3.50
CA ARG A 42 -3.48 4.82 -3.56
C ARG A 42 -4.56 4.90 -2.49
N LEU A 43 -4.47 5.91 -1.62
CA LEU A 43 -5.46 6.23 -0.60
C LEU A 43 -6.64 7.02 -1.20
N LYS A 44 -7.75 7.11 -0.46
CA LYS A 44 -8.97 7.81 -0.91
C LYS A 44 -8.72 9.30 -1.16
N ASN A 45 -7.85 9.92 -0.39
CA ASN A 45 -7.43 11.32 -0.56
C ASN A 45 -6.49 11.58 -1.76
N GLY A 46 -6.15 10.54 -2.54
CA GLY A 46 -5.32 10.65 -3.75
C GLY A 46 -3.82 10.41 -3.52
N VAL A 47 -3.36 10.38 -2.26
CA VAL A 47 -1.94 10.11 -1.94
C VAL A 47 -1.58 8.70 -2.38
N SER A 48 -0.41 8.55 -3.02
CA SER A 48 0.06 7.29 -3.59
C SER A 48 1.44 6.91 -3.06
N PHE A 49 1.65 5.62 -2.78
CA PHE A 49 2.89 5.06 -2.27
C PHE A 49 3.34 3.89 -3.13
N ASP A 50 4.59 3.94 -3.58
CA ASP A 50 5.20 2.94 -4.46
C ASP A 50 6.21 2.09 -3.69
N GLY A 51 6.30 0.80 -4.06
CA GLY A 51 7.32 -0.12 -3.57
C GLY A 51 7.67 -1.17 -4.62
N ARG A 52 8.85 -1.78 -4.51
CA ARG A 52 9.28 -2.88 -5.39
C ARG A 52 8.57 -4.19 -5.04
N THR A 53 8.01 -4.27 -3.82
CA THR A 53 7.16 -5.36 -3.35
C THR A 53 5.86 -4.79 -2.76
N PRO A 54 4.79 -5.60 -2.64
CA PRO A 54 3.57 -5.19 -1.94
C PRO A 54 3.85 -4.76 -0.49
N SER A 55 4.78 -5.44 0.19
CA SER A 55 5.17 -5.16 1.57
C SER A 55 5.84 -3.79 1.71
N GLU A 56 6.73 -3.42 0.78
CA GLU A 56 7.36 -2.09 0.76
C GLU A 56 6.31 -0.98 0.59
N ALA A 57 5.41 -1.14 -0.39
CA ALA A 57 4.34 -0.17 -0.63
C ALA A 57 3.40 -0.03 0.59
N LEU A 58 3.08 -1.16 1.23
CA LEU A 58 2.24 -1.20 2.45
C LEU A 58 2.93 -0.53 3.64
N CYS A 59 4.24 -0.77 3.82
CA CYS A 59 5.01 -0.17 4.89
C CYS A 59 5.06 1.36 4.75
N ALA A 60 5.33 1.85 3.54
CA ALA A 60 5.33 3.28 3.23
C ALA A 60 3.97 3.93 3.51
N ALA A 61 2.88 3.32 3.00
CA ALA A 61 1.53 3.80 3.26
C ALA A 61 1.18 3.80 4.76
N ASN A 62 1.54 2.74 5.49
CA ASN A 62 1.25 2.64 6.92
C ASN A 62 1.99 3.70 7.74
N THR A 63 3.26 3.96 7.41
CA THR A 63 4.06 4.98 8.10
C THR A 63 3.43 6.36 7.96
N TYR A 64 2.97 6.72 6.75
CA TYR A 64 2.27 7.98 6.51
C TYR A 64 0.95 8.06 7.28
N VAL A 65 0.12 7.02 7.18
CA VAL A 65 -1.22 7.01 7.80
C VAL A 65 -1.14 7.11 9.32
N GLU A 66 -0.25 6.35 9.96
CA GLU A 66 -0.05 6.45 11.41
C GLU A 66 0.53 7.82 11.80
N GLY A 67 1.37 8.41 10.95
CA GLY A 67 1.87 9.78 11.12
C GLY A 67 0.75 10.83 11.09
N VAL A 68 -0.12 10.78 10.08
CA VAL A 68 -1.28 11.67 9.97
C VAL A 68 -2.20 11.50 11.17
N LYS A 69 -2.51 10.26 11.56
CA LYS A 69 -3.34 9.97 12.73
C LYS A 69 -2.74 10.52 14.01
N ASN A 70 -1.44 10.36 14.22
CA ASN A 70 -0.77 10.89 15.41
C ASN A 70 -0.81 12.42 15.48
N LEU A 71 -0.79 13.10 14.33
CA LEU A 71 -0.83 14.55 14.25
C LEU A 71 -2.24 15.14 14.33
N THR A 72 -3.22 14.45 13.75
CA THR A 72 -4.58 15.00 13.52
C THR A 72 -5.67 14.29 14.30
N GLY A 73 -5.40 13.09 14.83
CA GLY A 73 -6.40 12.19 15.40
C GLY A 73 -7.22 11.40 14.37
N GLU A 74 -7.05 11.68 13.07
CA GLU A 74 -7.91 11.17 11.99
C GLU A 74 -7.16 10.27 11.00
N TYR A 75 -7.89 9.36 10.36
CA TYR A 75 -7.37 8.54 9.27
C TYR A 75 -7.62 9.24 7.91
N PRO A 76 -6.60 9.38 7.04
CA PRO A 76 -6.70 10.03 5.74
C PRO A 76 -7.48 9.25 4.68
#